data_AF-A0AA40FUF6-F1
#
_entry.id   AF-A0AA40FUF6-F1
#
_cell.length_a   1.000
_cell.length_b   1.000
_cell.length_c   1.000
_cell.angle_alpha   90.00
_cell.angle_beta   90.00
_cell.angle_gamma   90.00
#
_symmetry.space_group_name_H-M   'P 1'
#
loop_
_entity.id
_entity.type
_entity.pdbx_description
1 polymer ?
#
loop_
_entity_poly.entity_id
_entity_poly.type
_entity_poly.pdbx_seq_one_letter_code
_entity_poly.pdbx_strand_id
1 'polypeptide(L)'
;MPNVEKLAKKRLKKIDIDDINTDILHLDIWFSLALFVEFIQGSLSRKFQIRISSCRKCLCCPDRHSFRDHDDESSVFDAVSKLNEVRGVKGLGRFFKQIAQSARSGGQDDFLGCVNIPLQDIPSTGLDRWYKLEARTQRSTIQGRIRLKLWLSTREDRGTSEEDNWGELRQQERLYTVFLNHEMNKQGEDFTGELPQTALTILHQHAVQGDVTELQQALVRWVASSRQSACDPRILHRLLQELDNVWHTDTLSRDEEQCLADSFNEFLEVTLKKVRQHRVLFPPLHRPSISKLDYLLRCLGLLSNMKAFRACCPFNKEIRGEIITALRKGTLEWYEDTRQQTMCYDKEPDQDADKVLQDFTNLVTALLVDLEQGLTYYNNLFER
;
A
#
# COMPACT_ATOMS: atom_id res chain seq x y z
N MET A 1 -34.42 -19.94 -9.77
CA MET A 1 -33.67 -19.10 -8.82
C MET A 1 -33.17 -17.81 -9.50
N PRO A 2 -33.98 -16.73 -9.59
CA PRO A 2 -33.59 -15.53 -10.34
C PRO A 2 -33.46 -14.26 -9.49
N ASN A 3 -33.02 -14.34 -8.22
CA ASN A 3 -33.09 -13.19 -7.29
C ASN A 3 -31.74 -12.65 -6.76
N VAL A 4 -30.60 -13.11 -7.29
CA VAL A 4 -29.28 -12.64 -6.83
C VAL A 4 -28.68 -11.58 -7.77
N GLU A 5 -28.95 -11.64 -9.08
CA GLU A 5 -28.41 -10.67 -10.05
C GLU A 5 -29.07 -9.28 -10.01
N LYS A 6 -30.34 -9.18 -9.59
CA LYS A 6 -31.04 -7.89 -9.50
C LYS A 6 -30.67 -7.08 -8.25
N LEU A 7 -30.17 -7.70 -7.19
CA LEU A 7 -29.68 -6.96 -6.01
C LEU A 7 -28.25 -6.41 -6.22
N ALA A 8 -27.40 -7.12 -6.97
CA ALA A 8 -26.04 -6.64 -7.27
C ALA A 8 -26.03 -5.41 -8.20
N LYS A 9 -26.93 -5.36 -9.20
CA LYS A 9 -27.02 -4.22 -10.13
C LYS A 9 -27.61 -2.94 -9.54
N LYS A 10 -28.27 -3.00 -8.36
CA LYS A 10 -28.93 -1.83 -7.75
C LYS A 10 -28.06 -1.07 -6.74
N ARG A 11 -26.96 -1.67 -6.26
CA ARG A 11 -26.03 -1.03 -5.30
C ARG A 11 -24.78 -0.39 -5.93
N LEU A 12 -24.61 -0.51 -7.25
CA LEU A 12 -23.44 0.01 -7.98
C LEU A 12 -23.75 1.27 -8.81
N LYS A 13 -24.91 1.90 -8.63
CA LYS A 13 -25.26 3.16 -9.29
C LYS A 13 -25.41 4.25 -8.23
N LYS A 14 -24.53 5.25 -8.30
CA LYS A 14 -24.29 6.37 -7.37
C LYS A 14 -23.40 6.03 -6.18
N ILE A 15 -22.10 6.07 -6.43
CA ILE A 15 -21.15 6.65 -5.47
C ILE A 15 -20.94 8.08 -6.00
N ASP A 16 -21.71 9.03 -5.46
CA ASP A 16 -21.43 10.46 -5.66
C ASP A 16 -20.26 10.81 -4.74
N ILE A 17 -19.24 11.46 -5.29
CA ILE A 17 -17.94 11.74 -4.65
C ILE A 17 -18.07 12.66 -3.42
N ASP A 18 -19.22 13.31 -3.25
CA ASP A 18 -19.51 14.19 -2.11
C ASP A 18 -19.90 13.44 -0.82
N ASP A 19 -20.24 12.15 -0.88
CA ASP A 19 -20.67 11.35 0.29
C ASP A 19 -19.51 10.70 1.08
N ILE A 20 -18.26 10.88 0.64
CA ILE A 20 -17.09 10.21 1.26
C ILE A 20 -16.85 10.67 2.71
N ASN A 21 -17.40 11.81 3.13
CA ASN A 21 -17.25 12.28 4.52
C ASN A 21 -18.12 11.54 5.55
N THR A 22 -19.13 10.75 5.13
CA THR A 22 -20.08 10.13 6.08
C THR A 22 -20.06 8.61 6.06
N ASP A 23 -19.60 7.99 4.96
CA ASP A 23 -19.64 6.53 4.75
C ASP A 23 -18.33 5.79 5.07
N ILE A 24 -17.29 6.47 5.57
CA ILE A 24 -16.06 5.82 6.09
C ILE A 24 -16.37 4.83 7.22
N LEU A 25 -17.52 4.97 7.90
CA LEU A 25 -17.99 4.05 8.94
C LEU A 25 -18.76 2.83 8.42
N HIS A 26 -19.02 2.72 7.10
CA HIS A 26 -19.89 1.69 6.51
C HIS A 26 -19.19 0.67 5.60
N LEU A 27 -17.89 0.85 5.33
CA LEU A 27 -17.05 -0.29 5.03
C LEU A 27 -16.97 -1.12 6.32
N ASP A 28 -17.50 -2.35 6.30
CA ASP A 28 -17.40 -3.37 7.36
C ASP A 28 -15.93 -3.80 7.59
N ILE A 29 -15.03 -2.84 7.77
CA ILE A 29 -13.71 -3.04 8.33
C ILE A 29 -13.93 -2.98 9.84
N TRP A 30 -13.93 -4.15 10.47
CA TRP A 30 -13.97 -4.28 11.92
C TRP A 30 -12.68 -3.72 12.52
N PHE A 31 -12.54 -2.39 12.55
CA PHE A 31 -11.42 -1.75 13.21
C PHE A 31 -11.63 -1.84 14.73
N SER A 32 -10.89 -2.75 15.37
CA SER A 32 -10.61 -2.66 16.80
C SER A 32 -9.64 -1.51 16.99
N LEU A 33 -10.16 -0.30 17.20
CA LEU A 33 -9.31 0.88 17.41
C LEU A 33 -8.70 0.80 18.82
N ALA A 34 -7.40 0.94 18.93
CA ALA A 34 -6.65 1.05 20.18
C ALA A 34 -6.22 2.51 20.39
N LEU A 35 -6.52 3.07 21.55
CA LEU A 35 -5.93 4.32 22.02
C LEU A 35 -4.69 3.99 22.84
N PHE A 36 -3.54 4.48 22.40
CA PHE A 36 -2.33 4.43 23.19
C PHE A 36 -2.17 5.71 23.98
N VAL A 37 -1.78 5.56 25.24
CA VAL A 37 -1.54 6.66 26.19
C VAL A 37 -0.16 6.49 26.78
N GLU A 38 0.72 7.43 26.54
CA GLU A 38 2.04 7.49 27.17
C GLU A 38 2.09 8.64 28.18
N PHE A 39 2.33 8.28 29.43
CA PHE A 39 2.51 9.21 30.54
C PHE A 39 3.99 9.62 30.63
N ILE A 40 4.25 10.93 30.67
CA ILE A 40 5.61 11.47 30.75
C ILE A 40 5.72 12.36 31.99
N GLN A 41 6.48 11.93 33.01
CA GLN A 41 6.80 12.73 34.19
C GLN A 41 8.28 12.61 34.53
N GLY A 42 9.04 13.70 34.31
CA GLY A 42 10.49 13.68 34.47
C GLY A 42 11.15 12.71 33.49
N SER A 43 11.92 11.74 34.00
CA SER A 43 12.53 10.65 33.23
C SER A 43 11.65 9.39 33.12
N LEU A 44 10.49 9.35 33.80
CA LEU A 44 9.61 8.20 33.77
C LEU A 44 8.65 8.29 32.57
N SER A 45 8.65 7.26 31.72
CA SER A 45 7.63 7.07 30.68
C SER A 45 6.91 5.72 30.83
N ARG A 46 5.58 5.71 30.75
CA ARG A 46 4.77 4.48 30.75
C ARG A 46 3.71 4.52 29.66
N LYS A 47 3.68 3.48 28.83
CA LYS A 47 2.70 3.30 27.74
C LYS A 47 1.57 2.37 28.18
N PHE A 48 0.35 2.74 27.79
CA PHE A 48 -0.87 1.99 28.02
C PHE A 48 -1.63 1.85 26.70
N GLN A 49 -2.33 0.74 26.50
CA GLN A 49 -3.20 0.53 25.36
C GLN A 49 -4.64 0.34 25.84
N ILE A 50 -5.60 1.01 25.20
CA ILE A 50 -7.02 0.95 25.52
C ILE A 50 -7.77 0.52 24.26
N ARG A 51 -8.45 -0.63 24.32
CA ARG A 51 -9.22 -1.15 23.19
C ARG A 51 -10.61 -0.52 23.12
N ILE A 52 -10.88 0.18 22.02
CA ILE A 52 -12.15 0.81 21.71
C ILE A 52 -12.94 -0.15 20.81
N SER A 53 -13.72 -1.02 21.45
CA SER A 53 -14.67 -1.90 20.77
C SER A 53 -16.04 -1.22 20.69
N SER A 54 -16.52 -0.95 19.47
CA SER A 54 -17.82 -0.33 19.12
C SER A 54 -17.85 1.20 19.13
N CYS A 55 -17.64 1.81 17.96
CA CYS A 55 -18.06 3.18 17.67
C CYS A 55 -19.39 3.15 16.87
N ARG A 56 -20.47 2.64 17.47
CA ARG A 56 -21.81 2.84 16.91
C ARG A 56 -22.25 4.26 17.25
N LYS A 57 -22.42 5.11 16.21
CA LYS A 57 -23.12 6.42 16.23
C LYS A 57 -23.23 7.04 17.63
N CYS A 58 -22.14 7.60 18.13
CA CYS A 58 -22.18 8.53 19.25
C CYS A 58 -21.08 9.57 19.02
N LEU A 59 -21.40 10.62 18.28
CA LEU A 59 -20.90 11.94 18.66
C LEU A 59 -21.35 12.15 20.12
N CYS A 60 -20.40 12.51 21.00
CA CYS A 60 -20.54 12.69 22.46
C CYS A 60 -20.26 11.47 23.35
N CYS A 61 -19.00 11.02 23.43
CA CYS A 61 -18.49 10.25 24.58
C CYS A 61 -17.14 10.82 25.04
N PRO A 62 -17.03 11.42 26.25
CA PRO A 62 -15.74 11.79 26.84
C PRO A 62 -15.11 10.60 27.56
N ASP A 63 -13.91 10.20 27.15
CA ASP A 63 -13.10 9.20 27.87
C ASP A 63 -12.53 9.81 29.15
N ARG A 64 -12.66 9.07 30.26
CA ARG A 64 -12.37 9.54 31.62
C ARG A 64 -11.22 8.73 32.21
N HIS A 65 -10.06 9.36 32.42
CA HIS A 65 -8.90 8.76 33.08
C HIS A 65 -8.65 9.38 34.46
N SER A 66 -8.35 8.56 35.46
CA SER A 66 -8.01 8.97 36.83
C SER A 66 -6.70 8.31 37.27
N PHE A 67 -5.76 9.09 37.81
CA PHE A 67 -4.44 8.63 38.25
C PHE A 67 -4.33 8.69 39.78
N ARG A 68 -3.57 7.74 40.37
CA ARG A 68 -3.23 7.63 41.80
C ARG A 68 -1.72 7.35 41.93
N ASP A 69 -1.13 7.84 43.02
CA ASP A 69 0.25 7.56 43.41
C ASP A 69 0.28 6.42 44.44
N HIS A 70 1.30 5.57 44.42
CA HIS A 70 1.52 4.55 45.44
C HIS A 70 3.02 4.24 45.56
N ASP A 71 3.60 4.54 46.73
CA ASP A 71 4.91 4.05 47.17
C ASP A 71 4.78 2.66 47.83
N ASP A 72 5.78 1.83 47.57
CA ASP A 72 5.85 0.37 47.62
C ASP A 72 5.10 -0.44 48.69
N GLU A 73 4.39 -1.47 48.22
CA GLU A 73 4.52 -2.91 48.57
C GLU A 73 3.19 -3.65 48.36
N SER A 74 2.75 -3.79 47.11
CA SER A 74 1.97 -4.94 46.61
C SER A 74 1.65 -4.77 45.12
N SER A 75 2.53 -5.35 44.29
CA SER A 75 2.32 -5.80 42.91
C SER A 75 1.25 -5.07 42.07
N VAL A 76 1.66 -3.96 41.45
CA VAL A 76 1.02 -3.36 40.26
C VAL A 76 0.77 -4.42 39.15
N PHE A 77 1.51 -5.54 39.15
CA PHE A 77 1.37 -6.61 38.17
C PHE A 77 0.01 -7.32 38.16
N ASP A 78 -0.64 -7.51 39.32
CA ASP A 78 -1.91 -8.24 39.39
C ASP A 78 -3.14 -7.39 38.99
N ALA A 79 -3.07 -6.08 39.22
CA ALA A 79 -4.12 -5.13 38.83
C ALA A 79 -4.01 -4.74 37.33
N VAL A 80 -2.79 -4.70 36.79
CA VAL A 80 -2.52 -4.36 35.38
C VAL A 80 -2.72 -5.56 34.45
N SER A 81 -2.46 -6.80 34.90
CA SER A 81 -2.76 -8.00 34.10
C SER A 81 -4.26 -8.19 33.82
N LYS A 82 -5.13 -7.70 34.72
CA LYS A 82 -6.60 -7.73 34.57
C LYS A 82 -7.16 -6.64 33.66
N LEU A 83 -6.35 -5.67 33.24
CA LEU A 83 -6.76 -4.57 32.37
C LEU A 83 -7.00 -5.06 30.92
N ASN A 84 -6.29 -6.12 30.51
CA ASN A 84 -6.47 -6.81 29.24
C ASN A 84 -7.78 -7.63 29.14
N GLU A 85 -8.49 -7.83 30.25
CA GLU A 85 -9.73 -8.63 30.28
C GLU A 85 -11.00 -7.80 30.05
N VAL A 86 -10.89 -6.46 30.04
CA VAL A 86 -12.05 -5.57 30.03
C VAL A 86 -12.46 -5.20 28.61
N ARG A 87 -13.53 -5.83 28.11
CA ARG A 87 -14.12 -5.51 26.79
C ARG A 87 -14.98 -4.23 26.85
N GLY A 88 -14.49 -3.16 26.23
CA GLY A 88 -15.25 -1.96 25.87
C GLY A 88 -15.28 -0.83 26.91
N VAL A 89 -15.59 0.38 26.44
CA VAL A 89 -15.61 1.65 27.22
C VAL A 89 -16.53 1.64 28.45
N LYS A 90 -17.66 0.93 28.40
CA LYS A 90 -18.54 0.74 29.57
C LYS A 90 -17.96 -0.23 30.61
N GLY A 91 -17.14 -1.20 30.17
CA GLY A 91 -16.41 -2.13 31.03
C GLY A 91 -15.29 -1.44 31.79
N LEU A 92 -14.55 -0.54 31.12
CA LEU A 92 -13.50 0.28 31.73
C LEU A 92 -14.06 1.15 32.87
N GLY A 93 -15.21 1.79 32.65
CA GLY A 93 -15.88 2.55 33.71
C GLY A 93 -16.26 1.72 34.95
N ARG A 94 -16.54 0.41 34.80
CA ARG A 94 -16.83 -0.52 35.90
C ARG A 94 -15.55 -1.04 36.57
N PHE A 95 -14.51 -1.29 35.78
CA PHE A 95 -13.19 -1.71 36.25
C PHE A 95 -12.50 -0.59 37.04
N PHE A 96 -12.49 0.65 36.55
CA PHE A 96 -12.03 1.82 37.30
C PHE A 96 -12.87 2.07 38.56
N LYS A 97 -14.17 1.77 38.53
CA LYS A 97 -15.04 1.85 39.71
C LYS A 97 -14.70 0.76 40.73
N GLN A 98 -14.36 -0.46 40.27
CA GLN A 98 -13.90 -1.55 41.11
C GLN A 98 -12.49 -1.31 41.67
N ILE A 99 -11.54 -0.79 40.89
CA ILE A 99 -10.22 -0.36 41.39
C ILE A 99 -10.37 0.77 42.40
N ALA A 100 -11.23 1.76 42.10
CA ALA A 100 -11.55 2.84 43.04
C ALA A 100 -12.40 2.40 44.25
N GLN A 101 -12.84 1.14 44.30
CA GLN A 101 -13.62 0.56 45.39
C GLN A 101 -12.81 -0.50 46.17
N SER A 102 -11.88 -1.20 45.52
CA SER A 102 -10.89 -2.08 46.16
C SER A 102 -9.84 -1.29 46.91
N ALA A 103 -9.44 -0.13 46.39
CA ALA A 103 -8.57 0.81 47.10
C ALA A 103 -9.34 1.74 48.06
N ARG A 104 -10.46 1.25 48.61
CA ARG A 104 -11.12 1.77 49.82
C ARG A 104 -10.97 0.81 51.00
N SER A 105 -10.45 -0.39 50.75
CA SER A 105 -10.19 -1.40 51.76
C SER A 105 -8.77 -1.21 52.30
N GLY A 106 -8.58 -0.13 53.08
CA GLY A 106 -7.33 0.18 53.80
C GLY A 106 -6.38 1.11 53.03
N GLY A 107 -6.26 2.36 53.47
CA GLY A 107 -5.40 3.40 52.88
C GLY A 107 -6.17 4.39 52.01
N GLN A 108 -6.20 5.67 52.39
CA GLN A 108 -6.83 6.75 51.62
C GLN A 108 -5.87 7.19 50.51
N ASP A 109 -6.03 6.69 49.29
CA ASP A 109 -5.36 7.28 48.12
C ASP A 109 -6.09 8.57 47.71
N ASP A 110 -5.38 9.70 47.81
CA ASP A 110 -5.90 11.01 47.43
C ASP A 110 -6.06 11.15 45.92
N PHE A 111 -7.21 11.70 45.49
CA PHE A 111 -7.50 11.92 44.08
C PHE A 111 -6.71 13.12 43.54
N LEU A 112 -5.72 12.86 42.68
CA LEU A 112 -4.81 13.87 42.12
C LEU A 112 -5.38 14.69 40.96
N GLY A 113 -6.47 14.24 40.32
CA GLY A 113 -7.12 14.94 39.21
C GLY A 113 -7.55 14.05 38.06
N CYS A 114 -8.30 14.62 37.12
CA CYS A 114 -8.66 13.98 35.85
C CYS A 114 -8.53 14.95 34.68
N VAL A 115 -8.45 14.40 33.46
CA VAL A 115 -8.55 15.16 32.21
C VAL A 115 -9.59 14.45 31.35
N ASN A 116 -10.45 15.22 30.70
CA ASN A 116 -11.40 14.72 29.70
C ASN A 116 -10.88 15.09 28.31
N ILE A 117 -10.59 14.09 27.47
CA ILE A 117 -10.04 14.31 26.13
C ILE A 117 -11.02 13.68 25.14
N PRO A 118 -11.75 14.49 24.35
CA PRO A 118 -12.62 13.96 23.31
C PRO A 118 -11.80 13.20 22.26
N LEU A 119 -12.23 11.98 21.90
CA LEU A 119 -11.54 11.16 20.89
C LEU A 119 -11.43 11.88 19.53
N GLN A 120 -12.44 12.68 19.17
CA GLN A 120 -12.47 13.52 17.97
C GLN A 120 -11.35 14.59 17.93
N ASP A 121 -10.78 14.95 19.08
CA ASP A 121 -9.72 15.95 19.19
C ASP A 121 -8.32 15.33 19.07
N ILE A 122 -8.23 14.00 18.90
CA ILE A 122 -6.97 13.27 18.70
C ILE A 122 -6.76 13.10 17.20
N PRO A 123 -5.81 13.82 16.57
CA PRO A 123 -5.50 13.66 15.16
C PRO A 123 -4.87 12.28 14.90
N SER A 124 -4.95 11.80 13.65
CA SER A 124 -4.34 10.52 13.25
C SER A 124 -2.85 10.47 13.58
N THR A 125 -2.12 11.58 13.41
CA THR A 125 -0.68 11.73 13.71
C THR A 125 -0.33 11.63 15.20
N GLY A 126 -1.32 11.51 16.08
CA GLY A 126 -1.14 11.57 17.51
C GLY A 126 -0.90 12.98 18.05
N LEU A 127 -0.82 13.07 19.37
CA LEU A 127 -0.93 14.30 20.13
C LEU A 127 -0.05 14.25 21.37
N ASP A 128 0.95 15.12 21.46
CA ASP A 128 1.81 15.27 22.64
C ASP A 128 1.66 16.68 23.20
N ARG A 129 1.00 16.81 24.36
CA ARG A 129 0.81 18.10 25.01
C ARG A 129 0.58 17.99 26.52
N TRP A 130 0.73 19.13 27.19
CA TRP A 130 0.37 19.30 28.59
C TRP A 130 -1.12 19.58 28.75
N TYR A 131 -1.77 18.84 29.64
CA TYR A 131 -3.17 18.99 30.02
C TYR A 131 -3.28 19.49 31.45
N LYS A 132 -4.18 20.42 31.71
CA LYS A 132 -4.48 20.89 33.07
C LYS A 132 -5.38 19.87 33.77
N LEU A 133 -5.04 19.52 35.01
CA LEU A 133 -5.85 18.60 35.81
C LEU A 133 -7.12 19.30 36.29
N GLU A 134 -8.25 18.60 36.20
CA GLU A 134 -9.57 19.06 36.61
C GLU A 134 -10.04 18.31 37.88
N ALA A 135 -10.78 19.03 38.71
CA ALA A 135 -11.45 18.49 39.88
C ALA A 135 -12.70 17.68 39.51
N ARG A 136 -12.89 16.53 40.18
CA ARG A 136 -14.07 15.67 39.97
C ARG A 136 -15.32 16.18 40.68
N THR A 137 -15.15 16.97 41.74
CA THR A 137 -16.23 17.60 42.53
C THR A 137 -15.80 19.00 42.98
N GLN A 138 -16.76 19.88 43.28
CA GLN A 138 -16.50 21.26 43.73
C GLN A 138 -15.70 21.36 45.05
N ARG A 139 -15.50 20.24 45.76
CA ARG A 139 -14.84 20.18 47.06
C ARG A 139 -13.36 19.78 46.98
N SER A 140 -12.83 19.51 45.78
CA SER A 140 -11.43 19.08 45.59
C SER A 140 -10.55 20.25 45.13
N THR A 141 -9.49 20.55 45.88
CA THR A 141 -8.46 21.54 45.51
C THR A 141 -7.36 20.87 44.68
N ILE A 142 -7.59 20.77 43.37
CA ILE A 142 -6.63 20.11 42.45
C ILE A 142 -5.83 21.16 41.70
N GLN A 143 -4.51 21.01 41.73
CA GLN A 143 -3.55 21.86 41.02
C GLN A 143 -2.52 20.96 40.32
N GLY A 144 -2.16 21.29 39.08
CA GLY A 144 -1.14 20.57 38.33
C GLY A 144 -1.44 20.45 36.84
N ARG A 145 -0.45 19.94 36.11
CA ARG A 145 -0.55 19.59 34.69
C ARG A 145 0.06 18.21 34.47
N ILE A 146 -0.44 17.49 33.49
CA ILE A 146 0.03 16.17 33.08
C ILE A 146 0.41 16.22 31.59
N ARG A 147 1.58 15.69 31.22
CA ARG A 147 1.96 15.55 29.82
C ARG A 147 1.52 14.18 29.33
N LEU A 148 0.67 14.16 28.31
CA LEU A 148 0.17 12.94 27.69
C LEU A 148 0.54 12.95 26.23
N LYS A 149 1.10 11.82 25.76
CA LYS A 149 1.24 11.51 24.35
C LYS A 149 0.20 10.45 23.98
N LEU A 150 -0.69 10.80 23.05
CA LEU A 150 -1.86 10.01 22.66
C LEU A 150 -1.80 9.72 21.17
N TRP A 151 -2.12 8.50 20.75
CA TRP A 151 -2.32 8.19 19.33
C TRP A 151 -3.31 7.05 19.16
N LEU A 152 -3.95 7.01 18.00
CA LEU A 152 -4.91 5.97 17.64
C LEU A 152 -4.23 4.98 16.71
N SER A 153 -4.44 3.68 16.94
CA SER A 153 -3.91 2.61 16.11
C SER A 153 -4.96 1.53 15.93
N THR A 154 -4.89 0.79 14.83
CA THR A 154 -5.72 -0.40 14.58
C THR A 154 -5.04 -1.67 15.12
N ARG A 155 -3.80 -1.56 15.60
CA ARG A 155 -3.00 -2.66 16.11
C ARG A 155 -3.38 -3.02 17.55
N GLU A 156 -3.55 -4.32 17.79
CA GLU A 156 -3.67 -4.89 19.13
C GLU A 156 -2.28 -5.17 19.67
N ASP A 157 -1.71 -4.31 20.51
CA ASP A 157 -0.46 -4.62 21.22
C ASP A 157 -0.71 -5.71 22.28
N ARG A 158 -0.64 -6.97 21.83
CA ARG A 158 -0.78 -8.16 22.69
C ARG A 158 0.45 -8.40 23.57
N GLY A 159 1.37 -7.45 23.67
CA GLY A 159 2.57 -7.56 24.50
C GLY A 159 3.69 -8.39 23.87
N THR A 160 3.58 -8.73 22.59
CA THR A 160 4.66 -9.31 21.79
C THR A 160 5.22 -8.21 20.89
N SER A 161 6.37 -7.67 21.30
CA SER A 161 7.16 -6.63 20.62
C SER A 161 7.62 -6.99 19.19
N GLU A 162 7.12 -8.07 18.61
CA GLU A 162 7.52 -8.65 17.32
C GLU A 162 6.32 -8.95 16.40
N GLU A 163 5.14 -8.38 16.65
CA GLU A 163 4.07 -8.49 15.64
C GLU A 163 4.47 -7.67 14.40
N ASP A 164 4.78 -8.34 13.29
CA ASP A 164 4.99 -7.72 11.98
C ASP A 164 3.71 -6.96 11.57
N ASN A 165 3.84 -5.71 11.10
CA ASN A 165 2.70 -4.92 10.62
C ASN A 165 2.21 -5.38 9.23
N TRP A 166 2.76 -6.48 8.70
CA TRP A 166 2.40 -7.12 7.44
C TRP A 166 0.89 -7.23 7.17
N GLY A 167 0.08 -7.55 8.19
CA GLY A 167 -1.38 -7.62 8.06
C GLY A 167 -2.01 -6.27 7.68
N GLU A 168 -1.49 -5.16 8.22
CA GLU A 168 -1.91 -3.81 7.88
C GLU A 168 -1.35 -3.35 6.55
N LEU A 169 -0.12 -3.75 6.22
CA LEU A 169 0.46 -3.46 4.91
C LEU A 169 -0.35 -4.10 3.78
N ARG A 170 -0.82 -5.33 3.95
CA ARG A 170 -1.70 -6.02 3.00
C ARG A 170 -3.07 -5.36 2.87
N GLN A 171 -3.59 -4.77 3.93
CA GLN A 171 -4.82 -3.98 3.87
C GLN A 171 -4.60 -2.65 3.15
N GLN A 172 -3.47 -1.97 3.43
CA GLN A 172 -3.05 -0.75 2.74
C GLN A 172 -2.89 -1.00 1.22
N GLU A 173 -2.27 -2.12 0.83
CA GLU A 173 -2.15 -2.55 -0.58
C GLU A 173 -3.51 -2.70 -1.25
N ARG A 174 -4.45 -3.41 -0.59
CA ARG A 174 -5.81 -3.61 -1.11
C ARG A 174 -6.57 -2.30 -1.25
N LEU A 175 -6.48 -1.43 -0.25
CA LEU A 175 -7.16 -0.14 -0.24
C LEU A 175 -6.62 0.77 -1.35
N TYR A 176 -5.29 0.84 -1.50
CA TYR A 176 -4.66 1.57 -2.59
C TYR A 176 -5.10 1.03 -3.96
N THR A 177 -5.13 -0.30 -4.13
CA THR A 177 -5.55 -0.96 -5.36
C THR A 177 -6.99 -0.61 -5.73
N VAL A 178 -7.90 -0.55 -4.75
CA VAL A 178 -9.31 -0.16 -4.98
C VAL A 178 -9.40 1.27 -5.51
N PHE A 179 -8.70 2.22 -4.89
CA PHE A 179 -8.70 3.62 -5.35
C PHE A 179 -8.03 3.79 -6.71
N LEU A 180 -6.90 3.10 -6.93
CA LEU A 180 -6.19 3.09 -8.20
C LEU A 180 -7.10 2.59 -9.32
N ASN A 181 -7.74 1.43 -9.14
CA ASN A 181 -8.64 0.86 -10.14
C ASN A 181 -9.87 1.73 -10.37
N HIS A 182 -10.40 2.39 -9.34
CA HIS A 182 -11.50 3.33 -9.52
C HIS A 182 -11.09 4.49 -10.45
N GLU A 183 -9.95 5.14 -10.18
CA GLU A 183 -9.49 6.27 -10.99
C GLU A 183 -9.05 5.85 -12.39
N MET A 184 -8.37 4.71 -12.54
CA MET A 184 -8.02 4.17 -13.86
C MET A 184 -9.27 3.85 -14.70
N ASN A 185 -10.32 3.30 -14.10
CA ASN A 185 -11.58 3.04 -14.81
C ASN A 185 -12.34 4.32 -15.15
N LYS A 186 -12.19 5.38 -14.35
CA LYS A 186 -12.87 6.66 -14.53
C LYS A 186 -12.19 7.55 -15.57
N GLN A 187 -10.86 7.63 -15.54
CA GLN A 187 -10.06 8.53 -16.38
C GLN A 187 -9.43 7.83 -17.59
N GLY A 188 -9.34 6.49 -17.59
CA GLY A 188 -8.79 5.73 -18.71
C GLY A 188 -7.32 6.08 -18.98
N GLU A 189 -7.00 6.40 -20.23
CA GLU A 189 -5.63 6.76 -20.65
C GLU A 189 -5.17 8.14 -20.15
N ASP A 190 -6.08 9.00 -19.69
CA ASP A 190 -5.76 10.34 -19.17
C ASP A 190 -5.29 10.30 -17.70
N PHE A 191 -5.36 9.14 -17.04
CA PHE A 191 -4.97 9.00 -15.66
C PHE A 191 -3.46 9.24 -15.46
N THR A 192 -3.11 10.22 -14.64
CA THR A 192 -1.72 10.64 -14.39
C THR A 192 -1.01 9.84 -13.30
N GLY A 193 -1.71 8.93 -12.62
CA GLY A 193 -1.19 8.22 -11.45
C GLY A 193 -1.42 8.95 -10.12
N GLU A 194 -2.18 10.06 -10.11
CA GLU A 194 -2.50 10.81 -8.89
C GLU A 194 -3.89 10.46 -8.38
N LEU A 195 -3.97 10.03 -7.12
CA LEU A 195 -5.24 9.76 -6.46
C LEU A 195 -5.87 11.06 -5.93
N PRO A 196 -7.21 11.15 -5.86
CA PRO A 196 -7.88 12.31 -5.30
C PRO A 196 -7.52 12.51 -3.82
N GLN A 197 -7.53 13.76 -3.36
CA GLN A 197 -7.17 14.14 -2.00
C GLN A 197 -7.94 13.35 -0.92
N THR A 198 -9.19 13.00 -1.20
CA THR A 198 -10.00 12.20 -0.29
C THR A 198 -9.45 10.79 -0.11
N ALA A 199 -9.03 10.13 -1.20
CA ALA A 199 -8.39 8.82 -1.15
C ALA A 199 -7.03 8.89 -0.43
N LEU A 200 -6.24 9.93 -0.72
CA LEU A 200 -4.96 10.17 -0.05
C LEU A 200 -5.12 10.36 1.46
N THR A 201 -6.16 11.08 1.89
CA THR A 201 -6.47 11.27 3.32
C THR A 201 -6.78 9.93 4.00
N ILE A 202 -7.61 9.08 3.37
CA ILE A 202 -7.96 7.76 3.91
C ILE A 202 -6.70 6.87 3.99
N LEU A 203 -5.91 6.82 2.92
CA LEU A 203 -4.66 6.04 2.88
C LEU A 203 -3.66 6.52 3.93
N HIS A 204 -3.55 7.83 4.14
CA HIS A 204 -2.68 8.41 5.16
C HIS A 204 -3.15 8.03 6.57
N GLN A 205 -4.45 8.14 6.86
CA GLN A 205 -4.99 7.74 8.15
C GLN A 205 -4.74 6.26 8.44
N HIS A 206 -4.98 5.38 7.47
CA HIS A 206 -4.72 3.96 7.61
C HIS A 206 -3.22 3.67 7.79
N ALA A 207 -2.35 4.34 7.04
CA ALA A 207 -0.91 4.21 7.20
C ALA A 207 -0.45 4.60 8.61
N VAL A 208 -0.90 5.75 9.12
CA VAL A 208 -0.50 6.21 10.46
C VAL A 208 -1.04 5.27 11.55
N GLN A 209 -2.26 4.75 11.42
CA GLN A 209 -2.84 3.83 12.39
C GLN A 209 -2.19 2.44 12.38
N GLY A 210 -1.76 1.98 11.20
CA GLY A 210 -1.07 0.71 11.00
C GLY A 210 0.45 0.79 11.21
N ASP A 211 0.97 1.96 11.60
CA ASP A 211 2.42 2.21 11.74
C ASP A 211 3.18 1.86 10.45
N VAL A 212 2.63 2.27 9.30
CA VAL A 212 3.16 1.97 7.97
C VAL A 212 4.18 3.04 7.57
N THR A 213 5.43 2.62 7.43
CA THR A 213 6.56 3.53 7.19
C THR A 213 6.55 4.10 5.77
N GLU A 214 7.35 5.14 5.52
CA GLU A 214 7.42 5.76 4.18
C GLU A 214 7.91 4.77 3.11
N LEU A 215 8.88 3.91 3.47
CA LEU A 215 9.38 2.85 2.61
C LEU A 215 8.28 1.82 2.30
N GLN A 216 7.55 1.38 3.32
CA GLN A 216 6.42 0.46 3.17
C GLN A 216 5.30 1.07 2.31
N GLN A 217 5.01 2.36 2.44
CA GLN A 217 4.06 3.05 1.57
C GLN A 217 4.55 3.10 0.12
N ALA A 218 5.83 3.37 -0.14
CA ALA A 218 6.39 3.34 -1.49
C ALA A 218 6.32 1.93 -2.11
N LEU A 219 6.63 0.90 -1.33
CA LEU A 219 6.44 -0.50 -1.71
C LEU A 219 4.99 -0.77 -2.10
N VAL A 220 4.03 -0.38 -1.27
CA VAL A 220 2.59 -0.58 -1.56
C VAL A 220 2.18 0.08 -2.86
N ARG A 221 2.57 1.34 -3.09
CA ARG A 221 2.26 2.06 -4.33
C ARG A 221 2.81 1.33 -5.55
N TRP A 222 4.07 0.89 -5.47
CA TRP A 222 4.71 0.10 -6.53
C TRP A 222 3.96 -1.21 -6.78
N VAL A 223 3.80 -2.05 -5.76
CA VAL A 223 3.21 -3.39 -5.86
C VAL A 223 1.78 -3.33 -6.40
N ALA A 224 0.97 -2.40 -5.89
CA ALA A 224 -0.41 -2.26 -6.34
C ALA A 224 -0.50 -1.80 -7.81
N SER A 225 0.42 -0.92 -8.24
CA SER A 225 0.41 -0.34 -9.58
C SER A 225 1.03 -1.25 -10.63
N SER A 226 2.14 -1.92 -10.32
CA SER A 226 2.87 -2.81 -11.24
C SER A 226 2.05 -4.04 -11.64
N ARG A 227 1.14 -4.49 -10.77
CA ARG A 227 0.18 -5.56 -11.03
C ARG A 227 -0.99 -5.14 -11.93
N GLN A 228 -1.19 -3.84 -12.19
CA GLN A 228 -2.24 -3.39 -13.12
C GLN A 228 -1.74 -3.38 -14.56
N SER A 229 -2.30 -4.25 -15.40
CA SER A 229 -1.89 -4.41 -16.81
C SER A 229 -2.10 -3.15 -17.66
N ALA A 230 -3.08 -2.32 -17.30
CA ALA A 230 -3.41 -1.06 -17.96
C ALA A 230 -2.63 0.15 -17.41
N CYS A 231 -1.75 -0.03 -16.41
CA CYS A 231 -0.99 1.07 -15.83
C CYS A 231 -0.05 1.67 -16.87
N ASP A 232 0.01 3.00 -16.96
CA ASP A 232 0.95 3.68 -17.83
C ASP A 232 2.39 3.46 -17.31
N PRO A 233 3.34 2.99 -18.15
CA PRO A 233 4.74 2.82 -17.78
C PRO A 233 5.40 4.08 -17.18
N ARG A 234 4.90 5.28 -17.51
CA ARG A 234 5.34 6.55 -16.92
C ARG A 234 5.11 6.61 -15.41
N ILE A 235 3.96 6.11 -14.97
CA ILE A 235 3.60 6.03 -13.55
C ILE A 235 4.53 5.04 -12.85
N LEU A 236 4.73 3.85 -13.45
CA LEU A 236 5.62 2.82 -12.91
C LEU A 236 7.05 3.32 -12.77
N HIS A 237 7.57 4.05 -13.76
CA HIS A 237 8.89 4.66 -13.70
C HIS A 237 9.01 5.63 -12.52
N ARG A 238 8.04 6.53 -12.34
CA ARG A 238 8.02 7.47 -11.20
C ARG A 238 8.01 6.72 -9.87
N LEU A 239 7.18 5.69 -9.74
CA LEU A 239 7.09 4.89 -8.50
C LEU A 239 8.39 4.13 -8.19
N LEU A 240 9.10 3.62 -9.21
CA LEU A 240 10.43 3.04 -9.00
C LEU A 240 11.44 4.08 -8.51
N GLN A 241 11.42 5.29 -9.05
CA GLN A 241 12.29 6.38 -8.58
C GLN A 241 11.97 6.77 -7.14
N GLU A 242 10.69 6.89 -6.79
CA GLU A 242 10.24 7.14 -5.42
C GLU A 242 10.74 6.05 -4.47
N LEU A 243 10.57 4.78 -4.83
CA LEU A 243 11.03 3.64 -4.05
C LEU A 243 12.55 3.63 -3.86
N ASP A 244 13.33 3.91 -4.92
CA ASP A 244 14.80 3.97 -4.82
C ASP A 244 15.26 5.12 -3.90
N ASN A 245 14.58 6.27 -3.95
CA ASN A 245 14.90 7.43 -3.11
C ASN A 245 14.68 7.15 -1.61
N VAL A 246 13.61 6.42 -1.26
CA VAL A 246 13.29 6.10 0.14
C VAL A 246 13.85 4.77 0.62
N TRP A 247 14.53 4.00 -0.23
CA TRP A 247 15.08 2.68 0.13
C TRP A 247 16.00 2.70 1.36
N HIS A 248 16.59 3.85 1.67
CA HIS A 248 17.53 4.02 2.78
C HIS A 248 16.91 4.43 4.10
N THR A 249 15.61 4.73 4.13
CA THR A 249 14.97 5.30 5.32
C THR A 249 14.67 4.25 6.37
N ASP A 250 14.49 2.99 5.97
CA ASP A 250 14.06 1.90 6.85
C ASP A 250 14.49 0.53 6.32
N THR A 251 14.20 -0.54 7.07
CA THR A 251 14.42 -1.93 6.66
C THR A 251 13.10 -2.67 6.50
N LEU A 252 12.97 -3.44 5.44
CA LEU A 252 11.81 -4.29 5.21
C LEU A 252 11.92 -5.61 5.98
N SER A 253 10.77 -6.15 6.36
CA SER A 253 10.64 -7.53 6.86
C SER A 253 10.89 -8.54 5.73
N ARG A 254 11.13 -9.81 6.10
CA ARG A 254 11.41 -10.86 5.13
C ARG A 254 10.23 -11.12 4.19
N ASP A 255 9.01 -11.02 4.69
CA ASP A 255 7.79 -11.19 3.90
C ASP A 255 7.56 -9.99 2.95
N GLU A 256 7.94 -8.79 3.39
CA GLU A 256 7.89 -7.58 2.58
C GLU A 256 8.89 -7.60 1.43
N GLU A 257 10.14 -7.99 1.71
CA GLU A 257 11.16 -8.19 0.69
C GLU A 257 10.74 -9.23 -0.34
N GLN A 258 10.13 -10.34 0.11
CA GLN A 258 9.63 -11.38 -0.79
C GLN A 258 8.48 -10.86 -1.67
N CYS A 259 7.53 -10.12 -1.11
CA CYS A 259 6.43 -9.54 -1.90
C CYS A 259 6.94 -8.53 -2.93
N LEU A 260 7.93 -7.72 -2.55
CA LEU A 260 8.57 -6.79 -3.47
C LEU A 260 9.33 -7.54 -4.57
N ALA A 261 10.08 -8.59 -4.23
CA ALA A 261 10.76 -9.47 -5.18
C ALA A 261 9.78 -10.08 -6.18
N ASP A 262 8.65 -10.63 -5.71
CA ASP A 262 7.63 -11.22 -6.57
C ASP A 262 7.09 -10.18 -7.56
N SER A 263 6.80 -8.96 -7.09
CA SER A 263 6.32 -7.88 -7.95
C SER A 263 7.34 -7.43 -9.00
N PHE A 264 8.63 -7.40 -8.66
CA PHE A 264 9.70 -7.08 -9.61
C PHE A 264 9.84 -8.16 -10.68
N ASN A 265 9.80 -9.43 -10.29
CA ASN A 265 9.91 -10.54 -11.22
C ASN A 265 8.70 -10.64 -12.15
N GLU A 266 7.49 -10.44 -11.62
CA GLU A 266 6.26 -10.38 -12.42
C GLU A 266 6.31 -9.22 -13.44
N PHE A 267 6.72 -8.03 -13.00
CA PHE A 267 6.91 -6.89 -13.89
C PHE A 267 7.97 -7.16 -14.97
N LEU A 268 9.11 -7.76 -14.60
CA LEU A 268 10.18 -8.12 -15.51
C LEU A 268 9.70 -9.12 -16.57
N GLU A 269 9.02 -10.19 -16.17
CA GLU A 269 8.48 -11.20 -17.06
C GLU A 269 7.50 -10.57 -18.08
N VAL A 270 6.52 -9.81 -17.59
CA VAL A 270 5.51 -9.15 -18.43
C VAL A 270 6.17 -8.16 -19.39
N THR A 271 7.13 -7.38 -18.92
CA THR A 271 7.80 -6.36 -19.74
C THR A 271 8.69 -7.00 -20.82
N LEU A 272 9.45 -8.04 -20.48
CA LEU A 272 10.26 -8.77 -21.47
C LEU A 272 9.38 -9.44 -22.54
N LYS A 273 8.20 -9.93 -22.16
CA LYS A 273 7.21 -10.45 -23.13
C LYS A 273 6.74 -9.36 -24.09
N LYS A 274 6.49 -8.13 -23.59
CA LYS A 274 6.17 -6.96 -24.42
C LYS A 274 7.33 -6.56 -25.34
N VAL A 275 8.57 -6.54 -24.83
CA VAL A 275 9.79 -6.25 -25.62
C VAL A 275 9.97 -7.26 -26.75
N ARG A 276 9.76 -8.55 -26.46
CA ARG A 276 9.79 -9.61 -27.47
C ARG A 276 8.79 -9.37 -28.61
N GLN A 277 7.63 -8.80 -28.29
CA GLN A 277 6.56 -8.48 -29.26
C GLN A 277 6.55 -7.02 -29.70
N HIS A 278 7.67 -6.29 -29.55
CA HIS A 278 7.68 -4.83 -29.72
C HIS A 278 7.20 -4.35 -31.10
N ARG A 279 7.49 -5.10 -32.17
CA ARG A 279 7.08 -4.79 -33.55
C ARG A 279 5.57 -4.62 -33.70
N VAL A 280 4.81 -5.46 -32.98
CA VAL A 280 3.34 -5.48 -33.03
C VAL A 280 2.75 -4.53 -32.00
N LEU A 281 3.29 -4.53 -30.78
CA LEU A 281 2.74 -3.74 -29.66
C LEU A 281 3.10 -2.26 -29.72
N PHE A 282 4.22 -1.90 -30.34
CA PHE A 282 4.73 -0.54 -30.38
C PHE A 282 5.14 -0.09 -31.79
N PRO A 283 4.18 0.05 -32.73
CA PRO A 283 4.49 0.39 -34.11
C PRO A 283 5.30 1.71 -34.23
N PRO A 284 6.30 1.79 -35.14
CA PRO A 284 7.23 2.93 -35.19
C PRO A 284 6.59 4.30 -35.43
N LEU A 285 5.50 4.32 -36.20
CA LEU A 285 4.79 5.55 -36.58
C LEU A 285 3.80 6.03 -35.52
N HIS A 286 3.49 5.20 -34.52
CA HIS A 286 2.58 5.56 -33.45
C HIS A 286 3.36 6.06 -32.22
N ARG A 287 3.55 7.38 -32.17
CA ARG A 287 4.34 8.07 -31.13
C ARG A 287 3.97 7.66 -29.68
N PRO A 288 2.68 7.56 -29.29
CA PRO A 288 2.32 7.17 -27.93
C PRO A 288 2.79 5.77 -27.56
N SER A 289 2.71 4.79 -28.46
CA SER A 289 3.17 3.42 -28.16
C SER A 289 4.69 3.33 -28.09
N ILE A 290 5.41 4.05 -28.95
CA ILE A 290 6.87 4.16 -28.85
C ILE A 290 7.29 4.80 -27.52
N SER A 291 6.57 5.84 -27.08
CA SER A 291 6.81 6.43 -25.75
C SER A 291 6.56 5.42 -24.63
N LYS A 292 5.48 4.61 -24.71
CA LYS A 292 5.24 3.52 -23.74
C LYS A 292 6.41 2.53 -23.72
N LEU A 293 6.98 2.15 -24.86
CA LEU A 293 8.17 1.30 -24.94
C LEU A 293 9.42 1.95 -24.31
N ASP A 294 9.68 3.23 -24.60
CA ASP A 294 10.81 3.99 -24.01
C ASP A 294 10.73 3.96 -22.47
N TYR A 295 9.54 4.23 -21.90
CA TYR A 295 9.37 4.19 -20.45
C TYR A 295 9.51 2.77 -19.86
N LEU A 296 9.06 1.72 -20.56
CA LEU A 296 9.31 0.35 -20.13
C LEU A 296 10.81 0.03 -20.08
N LEU A 297 11.58 0.47 -21.09
CA LEU A 297 13.04 0.29 -21.11
C LEU A 297 13.72 1.09 -19.99
N ARG A 298 13.26 2.31 -19.72
CA ARG A 298 13.74 3.11 -18.57
C ARG A 298 13.44 2.41 -17.24
N CYS A 299 12.28 1.80 -17.08
CA CYS A 299 11.96 1.02 -15.88
C CYS A 299 12.93 -0.16 -15.72
N LEU A 300 13.22 -0.91 -16.80
CA LEU A 300 14.18 -2.02 -16.76
C LEU A 300 15.61 -1.54 -16.42
N GLY A 301 16.04 -0.44 -17.03
CA GLY A 301 17.32 0.21 -16.74
C GLY A 301 17.43 0.69 -15.30
N LEU A 302 16.39 1.35 -14.77
CA LEU A 302 16.35 1.77 -13.38
C LEU A 302 16.39 0.56 -12.44
N LEU A 303 15.52 -0.44 -12.67
CA LEU A 303 15.43 -1.65 -11.87
C LEU A 303 16.78 -2.38 -11.76
N SER A 304 17.54 -2.47 -12.86
CA SER A 304 18.88 -3.08 -12.87
C SER A 304 19.90 -2.40 -11.95
N ASN A 305 19.71 -1.10 -11.67
CA ASN A 305 20.64 -0.30 -10.88
C ASN A 305 20.20 -0.12 -9.42
N MET A 306 18.90 -0.30 -9.15
CA MET A 306 18.31 -0.12 -7.82
C MET A 306 18.97 -1.02 -6.78
N LYS A 307 19.18 -0.47 -5.58
CA LYS A 307 19.66 -1.25 -4.43
C LYS A 307 18.58 -2.20 -3.93
N ALA A 308 17.32 -1.77 -3.99
CA ALA A 308 16.15 -2.58 -3.66
C ALA A 308 16.12 -3.89 -4.48
N PHE A 309 16.31 -3.80 -5.80
CA PHE A 309 16.29 -4.99 -6.66
C PHE A 309 17.41 -5.97 -6.33
N ARG A 310 18.62 -5.48 -6.06
CA ARG A 310 19.76 -6.33 -5.66
C ARG A 310 19.54 -7.00 -4.30
N ALA A 311 18.91 -6.30 -3.35
CA ALA A 311 18.59 -6.84 -2.03
C ALA A 311 17.51 -7.92 -2.13
N CYS A 312 16.40 -7.63 -2.81
CA CYS A 312 15.25 -8.53 -2.89
C CYS A 312 15.43 -9.66 -3.91
N CYS A 313 16.28 -9.49 -4.94
CA CYS A 313 16.48 -10.45 -6.03
C CYS A 313 17.98 -10.75 -6.27
N PRO A 314 18.71 -11.33 -5.30
CA PRO A 314 20.17 -11.46 -5.36
C PRO A 314 20.69 -12.41 -6.46
N PHE A 315 19.84 -13.33 -6.94
CA PHE A 315 20.21 -14.32 -7.98
C PHE A 315 19.61 -14.01 -9.35
N ASN A 316 19.08 -12.79 -9.56
CA ASN A 316 18.51 -12.43 -10.85
C ASN A 316 19.60 -12.35 -11.93
N LYS A 317 19.26 -12.69 -13.17
CA LYS A 317 20.18 -12.57 -14.30
C LYS A 317 20.35 -11.10 -14.67
N GLU A 318 21.40 -10.82 -15.43
CA GLU A 318 21.60 -9.46 -15.95
C GLU A 318 20.43 -9.08 -16.87
N ILE A 319 19.64 -8.07 -16.48
CA ILE A 319 18.45 -7.60 -17.22
C ILE A 319 18.81 -7.28 -18.68
N ARG A 320 19.98 -6.71 -18.94
CA ARG A 320 20.47 -6.44 -20.31
C ARG A 320 20.55 -7.71 -21.16
N GLY A 321 21.06 -8.81 -20.59
CA GLY A 321 21.13 -10.11 -21.25
C GLY A 321 19.74 -10.70 -21.52
N GLU A 322 18.78 -10.49 -20.62
CA GLU A 322 17.39 -10.90 -20.80
C GLU A 322 16.69 -10.13 -21.92
N ILE A 323 16.91 -8.81 -22.02
CA ILE A 323 16.41 -7.98 -23.12
C ILE A 323 16.95 -8.49 -24.46
N ILE A 324 18.27 -8.74 -24.57
CA ILE A 324 18.89 -9.27 -25.79
C ILE A 324 18.27 -10.63 -26.16
N THR A 325 18.06 -11.49 -25.17
CA THR A 325 17.45 -12.81 -25.38
C THR A 325 16.00 -12.70 -25.86
N ALA A 326 15.22 -11.81 -25.26
CA ALA A 326 13.84 -11.52 -25.65
C ALA A 326 13.76 -11.00 -27.10
N LEU A 327 14.66 -10.09 -27.48
CA LEU A 327 14.74 -9.53 -28.83
C LEU A 327 15.14 -10.57 -29.88
N ARG A 328 16.15 -11.42 -29.58
CA ARG A 328 16.55 -12.51 -30.47
C ARG A 328 15.41 -13.49 -30.70
N LYS A 329 14.72 -13.89 -29.62
CA LYS A 329 13.58 -14.79 -29.69
C LYS A 329 12.42 -14.17 -30.47
N GLY A 330 12.08 -12.91 -30.22
CA GLY A 330 11.03 -12.20 -30.95
C GLY A 330 11.33 -11.99 -32.42
N THR A 331 12.61 -11.81 -32.77
CA THR A 331 13.05 -11.68 -34.17
C THR A 331 12.95 -13.01 -34.91
N LEU A 332 13.32 -14.12 -34.27
CA LEU A 332 13.14 -15.46 -34.85
C LEU A 332 11.66 -15.77 -35.09
N GLU A 333 10.80 -15.52 -34.11
CA GLU A 333 9.35 -15.75 -34.22
C GLU A 333 8.72 -14.90 -35.32
N TRP A 334 9.05 -13.62 -35.36
CA TRP A 334 8.59 -12.74 -36.44
C TRP A 334 9.03 -13.23 -37.82
N TYR A 335 10.27 -13.71 -37.95
CA TYR A 335 10.78 -14.25 -39.21
C TYR A 335 10.02 -15.52 -39.63
N GLU A 336 9.81 -16.44 -38.70
CA GLU A 336 9.06 -17.68 -38.96
C GLU A 336 7.62 -17.38 -39.38
N ASP A 337 6.94 -16.46 -38.70
CA ASP A 337 5.58 -16.01 -39.03
C ASP A 337 5.53 -15.34 -40.41
N THR A 338 6.47 -14.43 -40.68
CA THR A 338 6.56 -13.72 -41.98
C THR A 338 6.83 -14.69 -43.12
N ARG A 339 7.74 -15.65 -42.90
CA ARG A 339 8.03 -16.70 -43.88
C ARG A 339 6.80 -17.55 -44.13
N GLN A 340 6.08 -18.00 -43.11
CA GLN A 340 4.86 -18.80 -43.28
C GLN A 340 3.75 -18.03 -44.02
N GLN A 341 3.63 -16.72 -43.79
CA GLN A 341 2.64 -15.89 -44.48
C GLN A 341 3.00 -15.61 -45.95
N THR A 342 4.31 -15.56 -46.25
CA THR A 342 4.79 -15.15 -47.58
C THR A 342 5.11 -16.36 -48.47
N MET A 343 5.56 -17.46 -47.90
CA MET A 343 5.92 -18.69 -48.62
C MET A 343 4.75 -19.67 -48.61
N CYS A 344 3.88 -19.57 -49.60
CA CYS A 344 2.72 -20.47 -49.72
C CYS A 344 3.11 -21.83 -50.33
N TYR A 345 4.28 -21.94 -50.95
CA TYR A 345 4.64 -23.04 -51.85
C TYR A 345 5.91 -23.80 -51.42
N ASP A 346 6.18 -24.01 -50.13
CA ASP A 346 7.44 -24.67 -49.72
C ASP A 346 7.51 -26.21 -49.97
N LYS A 347 6.50 -26.89 -50.57
CA LYS A 347 6.37 -28.37 -50.47
C LYS A 347 5.90 -29.22 -51.68
N GLU A 348 5.63 -28.70 -52.88
CA GLU A 348 5.11 -29.53 -53.98
C GLU A 348 6.03 -29.60 -55.21
N PRO A 349 6.13 -30.77 -55.89
CA PRO A 349 7.07 -31.00 -56.98
C PRO A 349 6.73 -30.30 -58.31
N ASP A 350 5.51 -29.79 -58.50
CA ASP A 350 5.01 -29.20 -59.77
C ASP A 350 4.78 -27.68 -59.67
N GLN A 351 5.71 -26.94 -59.06
CA GLN A 351 5.54 -25.50 -58.82
C GLN A 351 5.98 -24.61 -59.97
N ASP A 352 5.20 -23.56 -60.18
CA ASP A 352 5.50 -22.45 -61.08
C ASP A 352 6.70 -21.64 -60.52
N ALA A 353 7.84 -21.73 -61.20
CA ALA A 353 9.09 -21.09 -60.78
C ALA A 353 8.94 -19.58 -60.60
N ASP A 354 8.11 -18.93 -61.42
CA ASP A 354 7.89 -17.48 -61.34
C ASP A 354 7.15 -17.10 -60.05
N LYS A 355 6.21 -17.94 -59.59
CA LYS A 355 5.50 -17.72 -58.31
C LYS A 355 6.41 -17.91 -57.11
N VAL A 356 7.26 -18.93 -57.13
CA VAL A 356 8.24 -19.18 -56.06
C VAL A 356 9.21 -18.00 -55.96
N LEU A 357 9.72 -17.49 -57.09
CA LEU A 357 10.57 -16.30 -57.13
C LEU A 357 9.85 -15.04 -56.61
N GLN A 358 8.57 -14.89 -56.91
CA GLN A 358 7.76 -13.79 -56.39
C GLN A 358 7.62 -13.86 -54.87
N ASP A 359 7.36 -15.04 -54.29
CA ASP A 359 7.29 -15.24 -52.84
C ASP A 359 8.63 -14.93 -52.15
N PHE A 360 9.77 -15.35 -52.73
CA PHE A 360 11.09 -14.95 -52.25
C PHE A 360 11.31 -13.43 -52.30
N THR A 361 10.88 -12.79 -53.39
CA THR A 361 10.98 -11.33 -53.53
C THR A 361 10.16 -10.61 -52.46
N ASN A 362 8.95 -11.10 -52.18
CA ASN A 362 8.08 -10.57 -51.14
C ASN A 362 8.71 -10.73 -49.75
N LEU A 363 9.30 -11.90 -49.46
CA LEU A 363 9.95 -12.17 -48.16
C LEU A 363 11.16 -11.27 -47.96
N VAL A 364 12.04 -11.16 -48.97
CA VAL A 364 13.21 -10.27 -48.92
C VAL A 364 12.78 -8.82 -48.73
N THR A 365 11.71 -8.40 -49.41
CA THR A 365 11.17 -7.04 -49.24
C THR A 365 10.69 -6.81 -47.80
N ALA A 366 9.95 -7.75 -47.21
CA ALA A 366 9.51 -7.67 -45.83
C ALA A 366 10.68 -7.60 -44.84
N LEU A 367 11.74 -8.39 -45.06
CA LEU A 367 12.97 -8.36 -44.28
C LEU A 367 13.67 -7.00 -44.35
N LEU A 368 13.81 -6.44 -45.55
CA LEU A 368 14.45 -5.14 -45.75
C LEU A 368 13.69 -4.02 -45.04
N VAL A 369 12.36 -4.01 -45.14
CA VAL A 369 11.51 -3.03 -44.45
C VAL A 369 11.63 -3.16 -42.93
N ASP A 370 11.65 -4.38 -42.37
CA ASP A 370 11.83 -4.59 -40.93
C ASP A 370 13.21 -4.09 -40.45
N LEU A 371 14.27 -4.40 -41.20
CA LEU A 371 15.62 -3.95 -40.87
C LEU A 371 15.74 -2.42 -40.92
N GLU A 372 15.15 -1.78 -41.93
CA GLU A 372 15.13 -0.32 -42.04
C GLU A 372 14.36 0.33 -40.88
N GLN A 373 13.21 -0.22 -40.50
CA GLN A 373 12.46 0.24 -39.33
C GLN A 373 13.24 0.02 -38.02
N GLY A 374 13.90 -1.13 -37.90
CA GLY A 374 14.83 -1.48 -36.83
C GLY A 374 15.90 -0.42 -36.62
N LEU A 375 16.63 -0.10 -37.69
CA LEU A 375 17.70 0.89 -37.68
C LEU A 375 17.18 2.31 -37.38
N THR A 376 16.07 2.69 -38.01
CA THR A 376 15.58 4.08 -37.97
C THR A 376 14.92 4.43 -36.63
N TYR A 377 14.10 3.53 -36.09
CA TYR A 377 13.22 3.83 -34.96
C TYR A 377 13.60 3.10 -33.67
N TYR A 378 13.94 1.81 -33.77
CA TYR A 378 14.14 0.98 -32.58
C TYR A 378 15.58 1.00 -32.05
N ASN A 379 16.59 1.12 -32.93
CA ASN A 379 18.00 1.03 -32.52
C ASN A 379 18.34 2.08 -31.44
N ASN A 380 17.94 3.33 -31.66
CA ASN A 380 18.14 4.43 -30.72
C ASN A 380 17.44 4.23 -29.36
N LEU A 381 16.36 3.43 -29.31
CA LEU A 381 15.64 3.14 -28.07
C LEU A 381 16.34 2.05 -27.26
N PHE A 382 16.86 1.01 -27.92
CA PHE A 382 17.51 -0.12 -27.25
C PHE A 382 19.00 0.09 -26.95
N GLU A 383 19.67 1.04 -27.60
CA GLU A 383 21.07 1.39 -27.29
C GLU A 383 21.22 2.26 -26.04
N ARG A 384 20.17 3.01 -25.69
CA ARG A 384 20.11 3.84 -24.46
C ARG A 384 19.91 2.97 -23.24
#